data_AF-A0A1F4YJH6-F1
#
_entry.id   AF-A0A1F4YJH6-F1
#
_cell.length_a   1.000
_cell.length_b   1.000
_cell.length_c   1.000
_cell.angle_alpha   90.00
_cell.angle_beta   90.00
_cell.angle_gamma   90.00
#
_symmetry.space_group_name_H-M   'P 1'
#
loop_
_entity.id
_entity.type
_entity.pdbx_description
1 polymer ?
#
loop_
_entity_poly.entity_id
_entity_poly.type
_entity_poly.pdbx_seq_one_letter_code
_entity_poly.pdbx_strand_id
1 'polypeptide(L)' 'MVNKTSVRVLKAIIEYKETHDGNSPSYAAIKGMARVAKATAFQQVLNLVQAGYLRKNGSQIEVVNGAWQYNGEFPQV' A
#
# COMPACT_ATOMS: atom_id res chain seq x y z
N MET A 1 10.89 -7.10 2.43
CA MET A 1 10.18 -8.27 1.87
C MET A 1 8.68 -8.01 1.87
N VAL A 2 8.01 -8.25 0.74
CA VAL A 2 6.54 -8.14 0.60
C VAL A 2 5.90 -9.41 1.15
N ASN A 3 4.88 -9.29 2.00
CA ASN A 3 4.20 -10.41 2.63
C ASN A 3 2.68 -10.17 2.69
N LYS A 4 1.91 -11.12 3.27
CA LYS A 4 0.44 -11.01 3.41
C LYS A 4 -0.02 -9.70 4.06
N THR A 5 0.77 -9.12 4.97
CA THR A 5 0.46 -7.83 5.60
C THR A 5 0.73 -6.66 4.65
N SER A 6 1.80 -6.71 3.84
CA SER A 6 2.04 -5.74 2.76
C SER A 6 0.87 -5.71 1.77
N VAL A 7 0.31 -6.87 1.40
CA VAL A 7 -0.85 -6.95 0.50
C VAL A 7 -2.08 -6.26 1.09
N ARG A 8 -2.38 -6.51 2.37
CA ARG A 8 -3.50 -5.84 3.06
C ARG A 8 -3.33 -4.32 3.10
N VAL A 9 -2.11 -3.86 3.38
CA VAL A 9 -1.77 -2.43 3.38
C VAL A 9 -1.91 -1.82 1.99
N LEU A 10 -1.42 -2.50 0.95
CA LEU A 10 -1.56 -2.04 -0.43
C LEU A 10 -3.03 -1.95 -0.87
N LYS A 11 -3.83 -2.98 -0.59
CA LYS A 11 -5.28 -2.99 -0.88
C LYS A 11 -6.00 -1.83 -0.18
N ALA A 12 -5.71 -1.61 1.11
CA ALA A 12 -6.27 -0.49 1.85
C ALA A 12 -5.93 0.87 1.24
N ILE A 13 -4.71 1.04 0.71
CA ILE A 13 -4.30 2.30 0.07
C ILE A 13 -5.05 2.54 -1.24
N ILE A 14 -5.24 1.48 -2.03
CA ILE A 14 -5.95 1.55 -3.31
C ILE A 14 -7.43 1.83 -3.07
N GLU A 15 -8.09 1.07 -2.21
CA GLU A 15 -9.51 1.24 -1.88
C GLU A 15 -9.80 2.64 -1.31
N TYR A 16 -8.89 3.18 -0.49
CA TYR A 16 -9.02 4.55 0.00
C TYR A 16 -8.97 5.55 -1.16
N LYS A 17 -8.03 5.39 -2.09
CA LYS A 17 -7.90 6.27 -3.26
C LYS A 17 -9.13 6.21 -4.16
N GLU A 18 -9.66 5.02 -4.41
CA GLU A 18 -10.87 4.81 -5.23
C GLU A 18 -12.09 5.52 -4.62
N THR A 19 -12.19 5.55 -3.30
CA THR A 19 -13.31 6.17 -2.57
C THR A 19 -13.11 7.64 -2.20
N HIS A 20 -11.90 8.19 -2.40
CA HIS A 20 -11.53 9.56 -2.01
C HIS A 20 -10.84 10.33 -3.16
N ASP A 21 -11.27 10.14 -4.40
CA ASP A 21 -10.81 10.89 -5.59
C ASP A 21 -9.28 10.88 -5.79
N GLY A 22 -8.64 9.73 -5.52
CA GLY A 22 -7.19 9.55 -5.66
C GLY A 22 -6.36 10.11 -4.49
N ASN A 23 -6.98 10.70 -3.47
CA ASN A 23 -6.27 11.24 -2.32
C ASN A 23 -5.50 10.16 -1.56
N SER A 24 -4.34 10.52 -1.04
CA SER A 24 -3.49 9.58 -0.30
C SER A 24 -4.02 9.35 1.12
N PRO A 25 -4.09 8.09 1.60
CA PRO A 25 -4.53 7.82 2.96
C PRO A 25 -3.48 8.28 3.97
N SER A 26 -3.95 8.70 5.15
CA SER A 26 -3.08 8.81 6.32
C SER A 26 -2.71 7.43 6.88
N TYR A 27 -1.62 7.31 7.63
CA TYR A 27 -1.31 6.04 8.32
C TYR A 27 -2.38 5.63 9.34
N ALA A 28 -3.20 6.56 9.83
CA ALA A 28 -4.34 6.24 10.68
C ALA A 28 -5.46 5.55 9.87
N ALA A 29 -5.74 6.03 8.65
CA ALA A 29 -6.68 5.38 7.74
C ALA A 29 -6.19 3.98 7.33
N ILE A 30 -4.91 3.84 6.97
CA ILE A 30 -4.31 2.54 6.65
C ILE A 30 -4.42 1.57 7.84
N LYS A 31 -4.15 2.04 9.07
CA LYS A 31 -4.34 1.24 10.29
C LYS A 31 -5.77 0.69 10.38
N GLY A 32 -6.77 1.54 10.17
CA GLY A 32 -8.18 1.16 10.24
C GLY A 32 -8.57 0.14 9.17
N MET A 33 -8.23 0.43 7.91
CA MET A 33 -8.63 -0.39 6.77
C MET A 33 -7.85 -1.72 6.70
N ALA A 34 -6.53 -1.70 6.89
CA ALA A 34 -5.71 -2.91 6.82
C ALA A 34 -5.70 -3.72 8.13
N ARG A 35 -6.29 -3.19 9.22
CA ARG A 35 -6.33 -3.80 10.56
C ARG A 35 -4.93 -4.15 11.09
N VAL A 36 -4.03 -3.17 11.04
CA VAL A 36 -2.63 -3.28 11.50
C VAL A 36 -2.25 -2.14 12.42
N ALA A 37 -1.23 -2.32 13.26
CA ALA A 37 -0.70 -1.22 14.06
C ALA A 37 -0.13 -0.10 13.17
N LYS A 38 -0.13 1.14 13.65
CA LYS A 38 0.36 2.31 12.88
C LYS A 38 1.83 2.14 12.46
N ALA A 39 2.67 1.64 13.36
CA ALA A 39 4.08 1.34 13.07
C ALA A 39 4.22 0.26 11.97
N THR A 40 3.37 -0.77 12.02
CA THR A 40 3.31 -1.80 10.99
C THR A 40 2.88 -1.22 9.64
N ALA A 41 1.83 -0.39 9.60
CA ALA A 41 1.41 0.30 8.38
C ALA A 41 2.55 1.09 7.76
N PHE A 42 3.27 1.87 8.57
CA PHE A 42 4.44 2.62 8.12
C PHE A 42 5.52 1.71 7.53
N GLN A 43 5.93 0.66 8.25
CA GLN A 43 6.95 -0.26 7.78
C GLN A 43 6.53 -0.98 6.49
N GLN A 44 5.27 -1.39 6.37
CA GLN A 44 4.77 -2.04 5.15
C GLN A 44 4.71 -1.08 3.97
N VAL A 45 4.37 0.19 4.18
CA VAL A 45 4.46 1.21 3.12
C VAL A 45 5.90 1.35 2.64
N LEU A 46 6.89 1.38 3.53
CA LEU A 46 8.30 1.41 3.13
C LEU A 46 8.71 0.17 2.34
N ASN A 47 8.28 -1.03 2.77
CA ASN A 47 8.54 -2.27 2.06
C ASN A 47 7.95 -2.27 0.65
N LEU A 48 6.73 -1.74 0.49
CA LEU A 48 6.05 -1.61 -0.81
C LEU A 48 6.72 -0.56 -1.71
N VAL A 49 7.29 0.50 -1.13
CA VAL A 49 8.09 1.48 -1.87
C VAL A 49 9.39 0.86 -2.38
N GLN A 50 10.11 0.15 -1.51
CA GLN A 50 11.34 -0.56 -1.90
C GLN A 50 11.07 -1.63 -2.97
N ALA A 51 9.90 -2.26 -2.92
CA ALA A 51 9.49 -3.25 -3.91
C ALA A 51 8.87 -2.66 -5.19
N GLY A 52 8.77 -1.34 -5.31
CA GLY A 52 8.31 -0.66 -6.53
C GLY A 52 6.79 -0.62 -6.73
N TYR A 53 5.98 -1.06 -5.75
CA TYR A 53 4.51 -1.00 -5.82
C TYR A 53 3.97 0.40 -5.50
N LEU A 54 4.68 1.12 -4.63
CA LEU A 54 4.34 2.47 -4.21
C LEU A 54 5.48 3.43 -4.49
N ARG A 55 5.15 4.71 -4.68
CA ARG A 55 6.11 5.81 -4.68
C ARG A 55 5.66 6.85 -3.66
N LYS A 56 6.62 7.46 -2.96
CA LYS A 56 6.36 8.61 -2.09
C LYS A 56 6.67 9.90 -2.84
N ASN A 57 5.74 10.83 -2.83
CA ASN A 57 5.89 12.18 -3.36
C ASN A 57 5.51 13.18 -2.24
N GLY A 58 6.49 13.57 -1.43
CA GLY A 58 6.24 14.30 -0.19
C GLY A 58 5.36 13.50 0.78
N SER A 59 4.20 14.07 1.14
CA SER A 59 3.20 13.42 1.98
C SER A 59 2.27 12.47 1.22
N GLN A 60 2.32 12.48 -0.11
CA GLN A 60 1.47 11.64 -0.95
C GLN A 60 2.09 10.26 -1.18
N ILE A 61 1.19 9.27 -1.27
CA ILE A 61 1.49 7.89 -1.63
C ILE A 61 0.89 7.67 -3.01
N GLU A 62 1.71 7.36 -4.00
CA GLU A 62 1.29 7.06 -5.36
C GLU A 62 1.39 5.55 -5.59
N VAL A 63 0.41 4.99 -6.29
CA VAL A 63 0.44 3.59 -6.73
C VAL A 63 1.14 3.56 -8.09
N VAL A 64 2.20 2.75 -8.22
CA VAL A 64 2.96 2.66 -9.47
C VAL A 64 2.19 1.80 -10.46
N ASN A 65 1.83 2.39 -11.60
CA ASN A 65 1.05 1.73 -12.64
C ASN A 65 1.82 0.53 -13.23
N GLY A 66 1.16 -0.62 -13.41
CA GLY A 66 1.77 -1.89 -13.85
C GLY A 66 2.15 -2.86 -12.72
N ALA A 67 2.52 -2.39 -11.54
CA ALA A 67 2.81 -3.26 -10.38
C ALA A 67 1.54 -3.85 -9.74
N TRP A 68 0.37 -3.26 -10.00
CA TRP A 68 -0.94 -3.71 -9.49
C TRP A 68 -1.90 -4.20 -10.59
N GLN A 69 -1.49 -4.32 -11.86
CA GLN A 69 -2.22 -5.13 -12.87
C GLN A 69 -2.07 -6.63 -12.58
N TYR A 70 -2.29 -6.97 -11.33
CA TYR A 70 -1.75 -8.10 -10.63
C TYR A 70 -2.84 -9.16 -10.52
N ASN A 71 -2.82 -10.11 -11.46
CA ASN A 71 -3.82 -11.17 -11.63
C ASN A 71 -3.78 -12.28 -10.56
N GLY A 72 -3.25 -12.00 -9.37
CA GLY A 72 -3.32 -12.92 -8.22
C GLY A 72 -2.12 -13.85 -8.01
N GLU A 73 -1.05 -13.75 -8.78
CA GLU A 73 0.13 -14.61 -8.63
C GLU A 73 1.35 -13.85 -8.08
N PHE A 74 1.77 -14.17 -6.84
CA PHE A 74 3.05 -13.72 -6.29
C PHE A 74 4.14 -14.54 -6.94
N PRO A 75 5.12 -13.95 -7.66
CA PRO A 75 6.33 -14.68 -7.93
C PRO A 75 6.93 -15.08 -6.59
N GLN A 76 7.01 -16.40 -6.38
CA GLN A 76 7.73 -16.99 -5.28
C GLN A 76 9.21 -16.62 -5.50
N VAL A 77 9.77 -15.78 -4.63
CA VAL A 77 11.22 -15.64 -4.49
C VAL A 77 11.72 -16.60 -3.43
#